data_AF-A0A9D8EF79-F1
#
_entry.id   AF-A0A9D8EF79-F1
#
_cell.length_a   1.000
_cell.length_b   1.000
_cell.length_c   1.000
_cell.angle_alpha   90.00
_cell.angle_beta   90.00
_cell.angle_gamma   90.00
#
_symmetry.space_group_name_H-M   'P 1'
#
loop_
_entity.id
_entity.type
_entity.pdbx_description
1 polymer ?
#
loop_
_entity_poly.entity_id
_entity_poly.type
_entity_poly.pdbx_seq_one_letter_code
_entity_poly.pdbx_strand_id
1 'polypeptide(L)'
;MQEKPLKTKYSRAVLTAVLFAVFAIIFTFALSGCSGSFFVPGASYGYFIWEDKNSDIHIAWSADKKDTTFEGSIETDGIIYGYELIGFEESDRFSIDDAKSRIDFYAGLSAQDFSDKIIISVKEHSYVEFDLKINGAYDLSRINVGGFLVNPGKEVFRLQKDYFDEVKSMPFYKRHPVSGFLSKLAGDTGFTLFYLFLAGVVIIEIIRITLLRRKRKYNWYLFLCYGILAALEVVVFIVLRNR
;
A
#
# COMPACT_ATOMS: atom_id res chain seq x y z
N MET A 1 56.06 9.04 24.04
CA MET A 1 54.99 8.02 24.11
C MET A 1 54.06 8.29 22.94
N GLN A 2 54.16 7.51 21.85
CA GLN A 2 53.36 7.72 20.63
C GLN A 2 52.02 6.98 20.78
N GLU A 3 50.91 7.72 20.83
CA GLU A 3 49.57 7.14 20.69
C GLU A 3 49.39 6.57 19.28
N LYS A 4 49.17 5.26 19.21
CA LYS A 4 48.75 4.61 17.95
C LYS A 4 47.29 4.98 17.69
N PRO A 5 46.93 5.49 16.50
CA PRO A 5 45.54 5.73 16.17
C PRO A 5 44.79 4.39 16.11
N LEU A 6 43.72 4.28 16.91
CA LEU A 6 42.78 3.16 16.89
C LEU A 6 42.28 2.98 15.45
N LYS A 7 42.71 1.91 14.78
CA LYS A 7 42.17 1.50 13.48
C LYS A 7 40.69 1.20 13.65
N THR A 8 39.82 2.10 13.21
CA THR A 8 38.39 1.89 13.00
C THR A 8 38.18 0.93 11.82
N LYS A 9 38.60 -0.32 11.99
CA LYS A 9 38.35 -1.42 11.05
C LYS A 9 36.89 -1.88 11.10
N TYR A 10 36.18 -1.50 12.16
CA TYR A 10 34.79 -1.87 12.43
C TYR A 10 33.72 -1.04 11.70
N SER A 11 34.01 0.08 11.02
CA SER A 11 32.93 0.91 10.46
C SER A 11 32.47 0.51 9.05
N ARG A 12 33.34 -0.09 8.21
CA ARG A 12 33.00 -0.38 6.80
C ARG A 12 32.13 -1.63 6.63
N ALA A 13 32.46 -2.71 7.32
CA ALA A 13 31.67 -3.94 7.28
C ALA A 13 30.29 -3.70 7.89
N VAL A 14 30.24 -2.96 9.01
CA VAL A 14 28.99 -2.60 9.69
C VAL A 14 28.13 -1.70 8.82
N LEU A 15 28.68 -0.66 8.20
CA LEU A 15 27.89 0.23 7.32
C LEU A 15 27.35 -0.49 6.07
N THR A 16 28.16 -1.38 5.47
CA THR A 16 27.74 -2.17 4.29
C THR A 16 26.65 -3.18 4.69
N ALA A 17 26.79 -3.83 5.84
CA ALA A 17 25.78 -4.72 6.40
C ALA A 17 24.49 -3.96 6.73
N VAL A 18 24.58 -2.73 7.25
CA VAL A 18 23.42 -1.87 7.52
C VAL A 18 22.72 -1.46 6.21
N LEU A 19 23.44 -1.04 5.18
CA LEU A 19 22.85 -0.70 3.88
C LEU A 19 22.21 -1.90 3.18
N PHE A 20 22.87 -3.06 3.22
CA PHE A 20 22.31 -4.29 2.68
C PHE A 20 21.09 -4.75 3.48
N ALA A 21 21.13 -4.60 4.81
CA ALA A 21 19.97 -4.86 5.67
C ALA A 21 18.83 -3.90 5.37
N VAL A 22 19.08 -2.59 5.20
CA VAL A 22 18.05 -1.61 4.83
C VAL A 22 17.47 -1.91 3.46
N PHE A 23 18.30 -2.26 2.47
CA PHE A 23 17.83 -2.64 1.14
C PHE A 23 17.04 -3.95 1.19
N ALA A 24 17.52 -4.95 1.93
CA ALA A 24 16.81 -6.20 2.15
C ALA A 24 15.50 -5.99 2.89
N ILE A 25 15.43 -5.05 3.85
CA ILE A 25 14.24 -4.63 4.58
C ILE A 25 13.26 -3.92 3.64
N ILE A 26 13.71 -2.95 2.85
CA ILE A 26 12.86 -2.28 1.84
C ILE A 26 12.36 -3.29 0.81
N PHE A 27 13.20 -4.23 0.38
CA PHE A 27 12.85 -5.29 -0.55
C PHE A 27 11.89 -6.30 0.08
N THR A 28 12.07 -6.64 1.35
CA THR A 28 11.10 -7.49 2.08
C THR A 28 9.82 -6.74 2.41
N PHE A 29 9.81 -5.42 2.63
CA PHE A 29 8.58 -4.62 2.72
C PHE A 29 7.89 -4.51 1.36
N ALA A 30 8.64 -4.42 0.27
CA ALA A 30 8.12 -4.47 -1.08
C ALA A 30 7.67 -5.88 -1.51
N LEU A 31 8.12 -6.95 -0.84
CA LEU A 31 7.71 -8.34 -1.12
C LEU A 31 6.70 -8.90 -0.12
N SER A 32 6.69 -8.39 1.11
CA SER A 32 5.67 -8.70 2.11
C SER A 32 4.43 -7.94 1.69
N GLY A 33 3.63 -8.61 0.87
CA GLY A 33 2.32 -8.12 0.51
C GLY A 33 1.56 -7.80 1.79
N CYS A 34 1.36 -6.50 2.05
CA CYS A 34 0.32 -6.05 2.95
C CYS A 34 -0.97 -6.73 2.47
N SER A 35 -1.45 -7.70 3.24
CA SER A 35 -2.72 -8.36 3.02
C SER A 35 -3.81 -7.41 3.52
N GLY A 36 -4.12 -6.39 2.73
CA GLY A 36 -5.16 -5.41 3.06
C GLY A 36 -5.14 -4.21 2.13
N SER A 37 -6.25 -3.46 2.08
CA SER A 37 -6.29 -2.15 1.45
C SER A 37 -5.26 -1.25 2.12
N PHE A 38 -4.29 -0.72 1.37
CA PHE A 38 -3.32 0.20 1.93
C PHE A 38 -4.04 1.49 2.33
N PHE A 39 -4.11 1.71 3.65
CA PHE A 39 -4.80 2.81 4.28
C PHE A 39 -3.86 3.49 5.26
N VAL A 40 -3.64 4.79 5.07
CA VAL A 40 -2.95 5.63 6.03
C VAL A 40 -3.91 6.76 6.43
N PRO A 41 -4.43 6.75 7.67
CA PRO A 41 -5.28 7.80 8.21
C PRO A 41 -4.71 9.20 7.94
N GLY A 42 -5.55 10.11 7.44
CA GLY A 42 -5.21 11.51 7.17
C GLY A 42 -4.30 11.77 5.95
N ALA A 43 -3.78 10.71 5.32
CA ALA A 43 -2.99 10.79 4.08
C ALA A 43 -3.73 10.20 2.87
N SER A 44 -4.68 9.32 3.13
CA SER A 44 -5.51 8.67 2.10
C SER A 44 -6.93 9.23 2.19
N TYR A 45 -7.57 9.52 1.06
CA TYR A 45 -8.94 10.05 1.03
C TYR A 45 -9.89 9.03 0.42
N GLY A 46 -10.96 8.68 1.14
CA GLY A 46 -11.99 7.75 0.68
C GLY A 46 -12.28 6.60 1.65
N TYR A 47 -13.00 5.58 1.15
CA TYR A 47 -13.29 4.33 1.86
C TYR A 47 -12.26 3.24 1.58
N PHE A 48 -11.99 2.43 2.59
CA PHE A 48 -11.06 1.32 2.60
C PHE A 48 -11.73 0.13 3.28
N ILE A 49 -11.99 -0.92 2.52
CA ILE A 49 -12.74 -2.09 2.95
C ILE A 49 -11.84 -3.32 2.86
N TRP A 50 -11.71 -4.07 3.95
CA TRP A 50 -10.95 -5.32 3.95
C TRP A 50 -11.50 -6.32 4.96
N GLU A 51 -11.15 -7.59 4.80
CA GLU A 51 -11.40 -8.64 5.78
C GLU A 51 -10.09 -9.01 6.48
N ASP A 52 -10.13 -9.15 7.80
CA ASP A 52 -8.99 -9.60 8.59
C ASP A 52 -8.93 -11.13 8.74
N LYS A 53 -8.07 -11.62 9.65
CA LYS A 53 -7.87 -13.06 9.86
C LYS A 53 -9.00 -13.74 10.64
N ASN A 54 -9.84 -12.96 11.33
CA ASN A 54 -10.98 -13.44 12.10
C ASN A 54 -12.28 -13.39 11.28
N SER A 55 -12.19 -13.07 9.98
CA SER A 55 -13.33 -12.81 9.10
C SER A 55 -14.18 -11.62 9.53
N ASP A 56 -13.58 -10.66 10.25
CA ASP A 56 -14.21 -9.38 10.50
C ASP A 56 -14.00 -8.46 9.29
N ILE A 57 -15.07 -7.80 8.86
CA ILE A 57 -15.04 -6.85 7.74
C ILE A 57 -14.84 -5.46 8.33
N HIS A 58 -13.75 -4.82 7.94
CA HIS A 58 -13.40 -3.46 8.32
C HIS A 58 -13.82 -2.51 7.20
N ILE A 59 -14.50 -1.44 7.58
CA ILE A 59 -14.87 -0.32 6.72
C ILE A 59 -14.28 0.93 7.37
N ALA A 60 -13.12 1.38 6.88
CA ALA A 60 -12.48 2.60 7.34
C ALA A 60 -12.64 3.71 6.29
N TRP A 61 -12.68 4.96 6.75
CA TRP A 61 -12.60 6.12 5.87
C TRP A 61 -11.63 7.16 6.42
N SER A 62 -11.20 8.07 5.54
CA SER A 62 -10.30 9.15 5.90
C SER A 62 -10.46 10.33 4.97
N ALA A 63 -10.17 11.53 5.49
CA ALA A 63 -10.22 12.80 4.76
C ALA A 63 -8.83 13.47 4.67
N ASP A 64 -8.62 14.35 3.69
CA ASP A 64 -7.38 15.10 3.47
C ASP A 64 -7.33 16.39 4.30
N LYS A 65 -7.73 16.31 5.57
CA LYS A 65 -7.86 17.43 6.52
C LYS A 65 -8.81 18.55 6.04
N LYS A 66 -9.82 18.16 5.27
CA LYS A 66 -10.94 19.01 4.86
C LYS A 66 -12.22 18.43 5.40
N ASP A 67 -13.14 19.31 5.78
CA ASP A 67 -14.47 18.93 6.22
C ASP A 67 -15.13 18.05 5.14
N THR A 68 -15.41 16.80 5.51
CA THR A 68 -15.92 15.78 4.59
C THR A 68 -16.88 14.89 5.34
N THR A 69 -18.00 14.57 4.71
CA THR A 69 -18.99 13.67 5.27
C THR A 69 -18.92 12.32 4.57
N PHE A 70 -19.01 11.26 5.36
CA PHE A 70 -19.04 9.87 4.93
C PHE A 70 -20.37 9.29 5.41
N GLU A 71 -21.17 8.77 4.48
CA GLU A 71 -22.46 8.19 4.79
C GLU A 71 -22.69 6.95 3.96
N GLY A 72 -23.50 6.03 4.48
CA GLY A 72 -23.82 4.83 3.74
C GLY A 72 -24.65 3.83 4.50
N SER A 73 -24.89 2.71 3.83
CA SER A 73 -25.53 1.55 4.42
C SER A 73 -24.78 0.27 4.06
N ILE A 74 -24.83 -0.68 4.99
CA ILE A 74 -24.26 -2.01 4.85
C ILE A 74 -25.38 -3.00 5.10
N GLU A 75 -25.67 -3.87 4.12
CA GLU A 75 -26.75 -4.85 4.20
C GLU A 75 -26.23 -6.25 3.89
N THR A 76 -26.75 -7.27 4.53
CA THR A 76 -26.34 -8.66 4.28
C THR A 76 -27.53 -9.60 4.35
N ASP A 77 -27.45 -10.72 3.64
CA ASP A 77 -28.41 -11.81 3.77
C ASP A 77 -28.12 -12.74 4.96
N GLY A 78 -26.98 -12.54 5.64
CA GLY A 78 -26.63 -13.24 6.86
C GLY A 78 -27.06 -12.51 8.13
N ILE A 79 -26.36 -12.81 9.22
CA ILE A 79 -26.61 -12.26 10.57
C ILE A 79 -25.41 -11.42 11.00
N ILE A 80 -25.63 -10.13 11.23
CA ILE A 80 -24.67 -9.26 11.90
C ILE A 80 -24.75 -9.56 13.40
N TYR A 81 -23.70 -10.14 13.97
CA TYR A 81 -23.71 -10.57 15.38
C TYR A 81 -22.77 -9.75 16.27
N GLY A 82 -21.99 -8.85 15.68
CA GLY A 82 -21.07 -7.97 16.37
C GLY A 82 -20.67 -6.79 15.51
N TYR A 83 -20.42 -5.66 16.15
CA TYR A 83 -19.85 -4.48 15.52
C TYR A 83 -19.00 -3.69 16.51
N GLU A 84 -18.03 -2.95 15.99
CA GLU A 84 -17.20 -2.00 16.73
C GLU A 84 -17.14 -0.68 15.95
N LEU A 85 -17.27 0.44 16.68
CA LEU A 85 -17.13 1.79 16.13
C LEU A 85 -15.87 2.42 16.69
N ILE A 86 -15.03 2.96 15.82
CA ILE A 86 -13.76 3.61 16.19
C ILE A 86 -13.72 4.98 15.52
N GLY A 87 -13.38 6.02 16.27
CA GLY A 87 -13.32 7.41 15.78
C GLY A 87 -14.61 8.18 16.02
N PHE A 88 -15.77 7.51 15.90
CA PHE A 88 -17.10 8.12 15.99
C PHE A 88 -17.29 9.12 17.14
N GLU A 89 -17.64 10.35 16.78
CA GLU A 89 -17.99 11.42 17.71
C GLU A 89 -19.51 11.52 17.98
N GLU A 90 -19.90 12.36 18.93
CA GLU A 90 -21.31 12.59 19.30
C GLU A 90 -22.17 13.11 18.13
N SER A 91 -21.57 13.78 17.14
CA SER A 91 -22.27 14.28 15.95
C SER A 91 -22.58 13.21 14.91
N ASP A 92 -21.93 12.05 15.03
CA ASP A 92 -22.09 10.96 14.08
C ASP A 92 -23.33 10.14 14.39
N ARG A 93 -23.80 9.41 13.40
CA ARG A 93 -25.00 8.59 13.50
C ARG A 93 -24.67 7.17 13.08
N PHE A 94 -25.14 6.24 13.87
CA PHE A 94 -25.06 4.82 13.60
C PHE A 94 -26.37 4.17 14.04
N SER A 95 -26.96 3.35 13.18
CA SER A 95 -28.15 2.56 13.51
C SER A 95 -28.06 1.19 12.90
N ILE A 96 -28.53 0.20 13.63
CA ILE A 96 -28.67 -1.18 13.17
C ILE A 96 -30.15 -1.56 13.16
N ASP A 97 -30.60 -2.14 12.05
CA ASP A 97 -31.90 -2.77 11.88
C ASP A 97 -31.70 -4.27 11.78
N ASP A 98 -31.76 -4.95 12.94
CA ASP A 98 -31.56 -6.40 13.05
C ASP A 98 -32.56 -7.20 12.20
N ALA A 99 -33.76 -6.67 11.96
CA ALA A 99 -34.78 -7.36 11.17
C ALA A 99 -34.44 -7.36 9.67
N LYS A 100 -33.63 -6.39 9.22
CA LYS A 100 -33.16 -6.27 7.84
C LYS A 100 -31.69 -6.62 7.68
N SER A 101 -31.00 -7.00 8.76
CA SER A 101 -29.55 -7.20 8.79
C SER A 101 -28.80 -6.04 8.12
N ARG A 102 -29.21 -4.81 8.48
CA ARG A 102 -28.77 -3.57 7.87
C ARG A 102 -28.19 -2.62 8.89
N ILE A 103 -27.09 -1.98 8.52
CA ILE A 103 -26.48 -0.87 9.23
C ILE A 103 -26.63 0.38 8.36
N ASP A 104 -26.99 1.50 8.96
CA ASP A 104 -26.93 2.82 8.35
C ASP A 104 -26.00 3.71 9.20
N PHE A 105 -25.14 4.49 8.55
CA PHE A 105 -24.20 5.36 9.23
C PHE A 105 -24.02 6.71 8.52
N TYR A 106 -23.61 7.69 9.31
CA TYR A 106 -23.20 9.02 8.87
C TYR A 106 -22.11 9.51 9.82
N ALA A 107 -20.97 9.94 9.28
CA ALA A 107 -19.87 10.49 10.05
C ALA A 107 -19.28 11.73 9.37
N GLY A 108 -18.89 12.73 10.16
CA GLY A 108 -18.33 13.98 9.68
C GLY A 108 -16.87 14.15 10.11
N LEU A 109 -15.94 14.04 9.17
CA LEU A 109 -14.53 14.30 9.40
C LEU A 109 -14.17 15.78 9.23
N SER A 110 -13.14 16.24 9.91
CA SER A 110 -12.62 17.62 9.92
C SER A 110 -11.10 17.69 9.66
N ALA A 111 -10.47 18.83 10.01
CA ALA A 111 -9.02 18.97 9.96
C ALA A 111 -8.31 18.35 11.19
N GLN A 112 -9.03 18.22 12.31
CA GLN A 112 -8.52 17.74 13.59
C GLN A 112 -8.84 16.27 13.84
N ASP A 113 -9.92 15.80 13.23
CA ASP A 113 -10.28 14.40 13.14
C ASP A 113 -10.41 14.03 11.66
N PHE A 114 -9.72 12.98 11.24
CA PHE A 114 -9.49 12.69 9.83
C PHE A 114 -9.71 11.22 9.49
N SER A 115 -10.24 10.40 10.40
CA SER A 115 -10.56 9.01 10.08
C SER A 115 -11.43 8.32 11.13
N ASP A 116 -12.43 7.59 10.64
CA ASP A 116 -13.19 6.63 11.45
C ASP A 116 -13.18 5.25 10.83
N LYS A 117 -13.73 4.29 11.59
CA LYS A 117 -13.88 2.91 11.15
C LYS A 117 -15.06 2.22 11.81
N ILE A 118 -15.75 1.42 11.01
CA ILE A 118 -16.69 0.40 11.46
C ILE A 118 -16.04 -0.97 11.24
N ILE A 119 -16.13 -1.84 12.23
CA ILE A 119 -15.79 -3.26 12.09
C ILE A 119 -17.09 -4.04 12.29
N ILE A 120 -17.39 -4.97 11.39
CA ILE A 120 -18.58 -5.83 11.49
C ILE A 120 -18.18 -7.30 11.43
N SER A 121 -18.90 -8.11 12.20
CA SER A 121 -18.79 -9.56 12.16
C SER A 121 -20.10 -10.15 11.66
N VAL A 122 -20.05 -10.88 10.54
CA VAL A 122 -21.23 -11.41 9.84
C VAL A 122 -21.16 -12.93 9.73
N LYS A 123 -22.21 -13.63 10.17
CA LYS A 123 -22.36 -15.10 10.03
C LYS A 123 -23.34 -15.45 8.93
N GLU A 124 -23.14 -16.64 8.36
CA GLU A 124 -24.11 -17.30 7.46
C GLU A 124 -24.54 -16.46 6.25
N HIS A 125 -23.71 -15.51 5.81
CA HIS A 125 -23.98 -14.68 4.65
C HIS A 125 -23.49 -15.34 3.35
N SER A 126 -24.18 -15.04 2.25
CA SER A 126 -23.63 -15.23 0.90
C SER A 126 -23.01 -13.94 0.37
N TYR A 127 -23.53 -12.77 0.80
CA TYR A 127 -22.97 -11.48 0.42
C TYR A 127 -23.06 -10.42 1.53
N VAL A 128 -22.22 -9.39 1.38
CA VAL A 128 -22.38 -8.09 2.05
C VAL A 128 -22.47 -7.02 0.98
N GLU A 129 -23.56 -6.25 1.01
CA GLU A 129 -23.86 -5.14 0.11
C GLU A 129 -23.47 -3.82 0.77
N PHE A 130 -22.91 -2.93 -0.04
CA PHE A 130 -22.45 -1.61 0.37
C PHE A 130 -23.09 -0.55 -0.53
N ASP A 131 -23.66 0.48 0.10
CA ASP A 131 -24.10 1.74 -0.52
C ASP A 131 -23.34 2.86 0.20
N LEU A 132 -22.28 3.37 -0.42
CA LEU A 132 -21.32 4.28 0.23
C LEU A 132 -21.21 5.59 -0.54
N LYS A 133 -21.33 6.70 0.18
CA LYS A 133 -21.26 8.06 -0.36
C LYS A 133 -20.25 8.91 0.40
N ILE A 134 -19.70 9.88 -0.32
CA ILE A 134 -18.83 10.92 0.21
C ILE A 134 -19.49 12.24 -0.17
N ASN A 135 -19.80 13.10 0.81
CA ASN A 135 -20.49 14.37 0.60
C ASN A 135 -21.80 14.22 -0.19
N GLY A 136 -22.59 13.18 0.10
CA GLY A 136 -23.86 12.91 -0.57
C GLY A 136 -23.77 12.32 -1.97
N ALA A 137 -22.57 12.09 -2.50
CA ALA A 137 -22.35 11.61 -3.87
C ALA A 137 -21.60 10.27 -3.90
N TYR A 138 -21.85 9.49 -4.96
CA TYR A 138 -21.08 8.29 -5.27
C TYR A 138 -19.75 8.66 -5.91
N ASP A 139 -18.64 8.30 -5.26
CA ASP A 139 -17.30 8.40 -5.84
C ASP A 139 -16.59 7.04 -5.77
N LEU A 140 -16.91 6.19 -6.75
CA LEU A 140 -16.39 4.81 -6.84
C LEU A 140 -14.86 4.77 -6.88
N SER A 141 -14.23 5.80 -7.45
CA SER A 141 -12.77 5.91 -7.55
C SER A 141 -12.09 6.02 -6.19
N ARG A 142 -12.86 6.36 -5.15
CA ARG A 142 -12.41 6.55 -3.77
C ARG A 142 -12.87 5.45 -2.83
N ILE A 143 -13.46 4.38 -3.35
CA ILE A 143 -13.80 3.18 -2.57
C ILE A 143 -12.81 2.08 -2.93
N ASN A 144 -11.98 1.65 -1.99
CA ASN A 144 -10.95 0.63 -2.19
C ASN A 144 -11.34 -0.65 -1.46
N VAL A 145 -11.39 -1.78 -2.16
CA VAL A 145 -11.86 -3.07 -1.62
C VAL A 145 -10.76 -4.12 -1.70
N GLY A 146 -10.20 -4.50 -0.55
CA GLY A 146 -9.16 -5.53 -0.39
C GLY A 146 -7.76 -5.15 -0.91
N GLY A 147 -7.65 -4.08 -1.70
CA GLY A 147 -6.39 -3.58 -2.25
C GLY A 147 -6.51 -2.13 -2.73
N PHE A 148 -5.37 -1.48 -2.98
CA PHE A 148 -5.34 -0.11 -3.48
C PHE A 148 -5.78 -0.05 -4.96
N LEU A 149 -6.68 0.89 -5.30
CA LEU A 149 -7.29 1.04 -6.63
C LEU A 149 -8.09 -0.20 -7.09
N VAL A 150 -8.50 -1.05 -6.15
CA VAL A 150 -9.50 -2.08 -6.42
C VAL A 150 -10.86 -1.47 -6.11
N ASN A 151 -11.45 -0.84 -7.12
CA ASN A 151 -12.69 -0.08 -6.98
C ASN A 151 -13.92 -0.92 -7.38
N PRO A 152 -15.09 -0.69 -6.74
CA PRO A 152 -16.34 -1.30 -7.19
C PRO A 152 -16.76 -0.73 -8.56
N GLY A 153 -17.47 -1.54 -9.34
CA GLY A 153 -17.95 -1.14 -10.67
C GLY A 153 -19.33 -0.48 -10.69
N LYS A 154 -20.00 -0.37 -9.54
CA LYS A 154 -21.38 0.15 -9.39
C LYS A 154 -21.52 0.93 -8.08
N GLU A 155 -22.48 1.85 -8.04
CA GLU A 155 -22.85 2.67 -6.86
C GLU A 155 -23.16 1.81 -5.64
N VAL A 156 -24.01 0.81 -5.84
CA VAL A 156 -24.33 -0.21 -4.86
C VAL A 156 -23.69 -1.51 -5.31
N PHE A 157 -22.86 -2.11 -4.45
CA PHE A 157 -22.06 -3.28 -4.82
C PHE A 157 -22.08 -4.35 -3.71
N ARG A 158 -22.00 -5.61 -4.14
CA ARG A 158 -21.98 -6.78 -3.26
C ARG A 158 -20.62 -7.44 -3.28
N LEU A 159 -20.10 -7.76 -2.10
CA LEU A 159 -18.95 -8.65 -1.92
C LEU A 159 -19.48 -10.02 -1.53
N GLN A 160 -19.13 -11.03 -2.30
CA GLN A 160 -19.44 -12.42 -1.96
C GLN A 160 -18.57 -12.88 -0.79
N LYS A 161 -19.02 -13.90 -0.05
CA LYS A 161 -18.33 -14.45 1.13
C LYS A 161 -16.81 -14.65 0.96
N ASP A 162 -16.39 -15.13 -0.21
CA ASP A 162 -14.98 -15.47 -0.47
C ASP A 162 -14.23 -14.39 -1.28
N TYR A 163 -14.84 -13.21 -1.47
CA TYR A 163 -14.27 -12.12 -2.28
C TYR A 163 -12.86 -11.72 -1.83
N PHE A 164 -12.62 -11.60 -0.52
CA PHE A 164 -11.32 -11.16 -0.01
C PHE A 164 -10.24 -12.22 -0.20
N ASP A 165 -10.59 -13.50 -0.27
CA ASP A 165 -9.64 -14.56 -0.58
C ASP A 165 -9.25 -14.54 -2.06
N GLU A 166 -10.19 -14.24 -2.95
CA GLU A 166 -9.89 -13.97 -4.36
C GLU A 166 -8.94 -12.77 -4.51
N VAL A 167 -9.20 -11.68 -3.79
CA VAL A 167 -8.29 -10.51 -3.79
C VAL A 167 -6.93 -10.88 -3.21
N LYS A 168 -6.86 -11.65 -2.12
CA LYS A 168 -5.59 -12.13 -1.53
C LYS A 168 -4.78 -12.97 -2.53
N SER A 169 -5.43 -13.68 -3.45
CA SER A 169 -4.80 -14.46 -4.51
C SER A 169 -4.21 -13.61 -5.65
N MET A 170 -4.63 -12.34 -5.80
CA MET A 170 -4.13 -11.48 -6.86
C MET A 170 -2.62 -11.19 -6.69
N PRO A 171 -1.85 -11.10 -7.80
CA PRO A 171 -0.44 -10.74 -7.71
C PRO A 171 -0.22 -9.43 -6.96
N PHE A 172 0.80 -9.40 -6.09
CA PHE A 172 1.09 -8.27 -5.20
C PHE A 172 1.12 -6.91 -5.92
N TYR A 173 1.71 -6.84 -7.11
CA TYR A 173 1.83 -5.60 -7.88
C TYR A 173 0.49 -5.01 -8.33
N LYS A 174 -0.62 -5.76 -8.27
CA LYS A 174 -1.98 -5.25 -8.55
C LYS A 174 -2.66 -4.64 -7.32
N ARG A 175 -2.19 -4.93 -6.11
CA ARG A 175 -2.80 -4.51 -4.84
C ARG A 175 -2.09 -3.36 -4.14
N HIS A 176 -0.84 -3.09 -4.51
CA HIS A 176 0.02 -2.12 -3.84
C HIS A 176 -0.37 -0.65 -4.18
N PRO A 177 -0.15 0.34 -3.29
CA PRO A 177 -0.32 1.77 -3.61
C PRO A 177 0.46 2.25 -4.84
N VAL A 178 1.51 1.52 -5.15
CA VAL A 178 2.40 1.77 -6.28
C VAL A 178 2.01 0.86 -7.45
N SER A 179 0.85 0.20 -7.43
CA SER A 179 0.42 -0.79 -8.43
C SER A 179 0.36 -0.22 -9.84
N GLY A 180 -0.11 1.03 -10.01
CA GLY A 180 -0.07 1.72 -11.29
C GLY A 180 1.36 1.91 -11.80
N PHE A 181 2.29 2.23 -10.92
CA PHE A 181 3.71 2.34 -11.28
C PHE A 181 4.34 0.96 -11.51
N LEU A 182 4.07 -0.05 -10.67
CA LEU A 182 4.61 -1.40 -10.79
C LEU A 182 4.05 -2.14 -12.00
N SER A 183 2.78 -1.92 -12.35
CA SER A 183 2.16 -2.44 -13.56
C SER A 183 2.75 -1.80 -14.80
N LYS A 184 2.98 -0.47 -14.80
CA LYS A 184 3.73 0.20 -15.88
C LYS A 184 5.19 -0.28 -15.94
N LEU A 185 5.84 -0.46 -14.80
CA LEU A 185 7.20 -1.00 -14.69
C LEU A 185 7.29 -2.46 -15.18
N ALA A 186 6.21 -3.24 -15.05
CA ALA A 186 6.18 -4.63 -15.52
C ALA A 186 5.69 -4.77 -16.97
N GLY A 187 4.88 -3.82 -17.45
CA GLY A 187 4.19 -3.90 -18.74
C GLY A 187 4.82 -3.07 -19.86
N ASP A 188 5.66 -2.08 -19.56
CA ASP A 188 6.31 -1.24 -20.56
C ASP A 188 7.83 -1.34 -20.45
N THR A 189 8.45 -1.95 -21.47
CA THR A 189 9.90 -2.20 -21.50
C THR A 189 10.74 -0.91 -21.42
N GLY A 190 10.28 0.17 -22.05
CA GLY A 190 11.00 1.45 -22.03
C GLY A 190 10.95 2.09 -20.65
N PHE A 191 9.78 2.06 -20.01
CA PHE A 191 9.57 2.54 -18.66
C PHE A 191 10.39 1.74 -17.63
N THR A 192 10.45 0.40 -17.77
CA THR A 192 11.30 -0.46 -16.92
C THR A 192 12.77 -0.07 -17.02
N LEU A 193 13.30 0.02 -18.24
CA LEU A 193 14.71 0.31 -18.48
C LEU A 193 15.09 1.70 -17.97
N PHE A 194 14.26 2.71 -18.23
CA PHE A 194 14.50 4.07 -17.76
C PHE A 194 14.58 4.17 -16.24
N TYR A 195 13.65 3.53 -15.52
CA TYR A 195 13.67 3.56 -14.06
C TYR A 195 14.80 2.73 -13.45
N LEU A 196 15.16 1.60 -14.08
CA LEU A 196 16.29 0.79 -13.65
C LEU A 196 17.62 1.55 -13.82
N PHE A 197 17.77 2.26 -14.95
CA PHE A 197 18.89 3.18 -15.19
C PHE A 197 18.97 4.25 -14.10
N LEU A 198 17.86 4.95 -13.84
CA LEU A 198 17.84 6.07 -12.89
C LEU A 198 18.15 5.61 -11.46
N ALA A 199 17.58 4.48 -11.03
CA ALA A 199 17.90 3.85 -9.75
C ALA A 199 19.38 3.42 -9.69
N GLY A 200 19.90 2.82 -10.76
CA GLY A 200 21.30 2.44 -10.91
C GLY A 200 22.24 3.62 -10.76
N VAL A 201 21.97 4.74 -11.44
CA VAL A 201 22.76 5.99 -11.32
C VAL A 201 22.77 6.48 -9.88
N VAL A 202 21.62 6.55 -9.21
CA VAL A 202 21.56 7.00 -7.80
C VAL A 202 22.41 6.10 -6.90
N ILE A 203 22.33 4.78 -7.06
CA ILE A 203 23.15 3.82 -6.31
C ILE A 203 24.64 4.04 -6.58
N ILE A 204 25.02 4.20 -7.85
CA ILE A 204 26.41 4.47 -8.24
C ILE A 204 26.89 5.78 -7.61
N GLU A 205 26.07 6.82 -7.53
CA GLU A 205 26.48 8.08 -6.91
C GLU A 205 26.59 8.01 -5.40
N ILE A 206 25.74 7.23 -4.74
CA ILE A 206 25.91 6.91 -3.33
C ILE A 206 27.24 6.18 -3.14
N ILE A 207 27.53 5.14 -3.93
CA ILE A 207 28.80 4.40 -3.89
C ILE A 207 30.00 5.31 -4.19
N ARG A 208 29.85 6.25 -5.14
CA ARG A 208 30.88 7.23 -5.51
C ARG A 208 31.29 8.06 -4.31
N ILE A 209 30.31 8.66 -3.65
CA ILE A 209 30.50 9.58 -2.52
C ILE A 209 30.99 8.83 -1.29
N THR A 210 30.44 7.65 -1.01
CA THR A 210 30.71 6.89 0.22
C THR A 210 31.98 6.05 0.16
N LEU A 211 32.27 5.39 -0.96
CA LEU A 211 33.30 4.34 -1.05
C LEU A 211 34.46 4.71 -1.98
N LEU A 212 34.17 5.29 -3.16
CA LEU A 212 35.17 5.37 -4.24
C LEU A 212 36.04 6.63 -4.20
N ARG A 213 35.55 7.74 -3.62
CA ARG A 213 36.27 9.04 -3.61
C ARG A 213 37.68 8.99 -2.99
N ARG A 214 37.96 8.05 -2.08
CA ARG A 214 39.26 7.91 -1.41
C ARG A 214 40.21 6.88 -2.05
N LYS A 215 39.85 6.29 -3.20
CA LYS A 215 40.63 5.22 -3.85
C LYS A 215 41.49 5.78 -4.98
N ARG A 216 42.76 5.35 -5.04
CA ARG A 216 43.74 5.77 -6.06
C ARG A 216 43.32 5.47 -7.51
N LYS A 217 42.49 4.44 -7.73
CA LYS A 217 41.91 4.06 -9.04
C LYS A 217 40.42 4.39 -9.16
N TYR A 218 39.99 5.48 -8.54
CA TYR A 218 38.59 5.94 -8.47
C TYR A 218 37.87 5.92 -9.83
N ASN A 219 38.45 6.52 -10.88
CA ASN A 219 37.84 6.60 -12.21
C ASN A 219 37.55 5.22 -12.81
N TRP A 220 38.44 4.24 -12.56
CA TRP A 220 38.23 2.88 -13.05
C TRP A 220 37.06 2.24 -12.29
N TYR A 221 37.02 2.30 -10.95
CA TYR A 221 35.88 1.72 -10.24
C TYR A 221 34.52 2.32 -10.64
N LEU A 222 34.47 3.63 -10.94
CA LEU A 222 33.27 4.24 -11.50
C LEU A 222 32.91 3.69 -12.87
N PHE A 223 33.88 3.62 -13.80
CA PHE A 223 33.67 3.05 -15.12
C PHE A 223 33.16 1.60 -15.04
N LEU A 224 33.69 0.80 -14.12
CA LEU A 224 33.20 -0.56 -13.87
C LEU A 224 31.75 -0.57 -13.40
N CYS A 225 31.36 0.31 -12.47
CA CYS A 225 29.99 0.37 -11.96
C CYS A 225 28.99 0.73 -13.06
N TYR A 226 29.31 1.72 -13.90
CA TYR A 226 28.47 2.08 -15.05
C TYR A 226 28.45 0.98 -16.12
N GLY A 227 29.56 0.28 -16.35
CA GLY A 227 29.61 -0.88 -17.25
C GLY A 227 28.72 -2.04 -16.77
N ILE A 228 28.69 -2.30 -15.46
CA ILE A 228 27.80 -3.30 -14.85
C ILE A 228 26.33 -2.89 -15.00
N LEU A 229 26.00 -1.62 -14.76
CA LEU A 229 24.64 -1.11 -14.95
C LEU A 229 24.16 -1.29 -16.40
N ALA A 230 24.98 -0.91 -17.38
CA ALA A 230 24.66 -1.09 -18.79
C ALA A 230 24.48 -2.57 -19.18
N ALA A 231 25.33 -3.46 -18.66
CA ALA A 231 25.19 -4.90 -18.89
C ALA A 231 23.88 -5.45 -18.29
N LEU A 232 23.53 -5.01 -17.07
CA LEU A 232 22.26 -5.36 -16.42
C LEU A 232 21.06 -4.91 -17.26
N GLU A 233 21.07 -3.69 -17.78
CA GLU A 233 20.01 -3.19 -18.66
C GLU A 233 19.86 -4.00 -19.95
N VAL A 234 20.97 -4.37 -20.58
CA VAL A 234 20.94 -5.22 -21.78
C VAL A 234 20.34 -6.59 -21.45
N VAL A 235 20.71 -7.20 -20.33
CA VAL A 235 20.14 -8.48 -19.89
C VAL A 235 18.64 -8.35 -19.65
N VAL A 236 18.21 -7.32 -18.90
CA VAL A 236 16.79 -7.07 -18.63
C VAL A 236 16.03 -6.81 -19.92
N PHE A 237 16.59 -6.04 -20.86
CA PHE A 237 15.99 -5.79 -22.17
C PHE A 237 15.79 -7.09 -22.97
N ILE A 238 16.80 -7.97 -23.02
CA ILE A 238 16.69 -9.26 -23.72
C ILE A 238 15.60 -10.14 -23.07
N VAL A 239 15.55 -10.18 -21.74
CA VAL A 239 14.53 -10.95 -20.99
C VAL A 239 13.12 -10.42 -21.25
N LEU A 240 12.95 -9.09 -21.23
CA LEU A 240 11.64 -8.46 -21.46
C LEU A 240 11.19 -8.55 -22.92
N ARG A 241 12.11 -8.50 -23.88
CA ARG A 241 11.80 -8.63 -25.31
C ARG A 241 11.40 -10.05 -25.72
N ASN A 242 11.88 -11.05 -24.98
CA ASN A 242 11.61 -12.47 -25.25
C ASN A 242 10.37 -13.01 -24.47
N ARG A 243 9.65 -12.15 -23.75
CA ARG A 243 8.35 -12.44 -23.14
C ARG A 243 7.23 -11.97 -24.06
#